data_AF-A0A933DUM5-F1
#
_entry.id   AF-A0A933DUM5-F1
#
_cell.length_a   1.000
_cell.length_b   1.000
_cell.length_c   1.000
_cell.angle_alpha   90.00
_cell.angle_beta   90.00
_cell.angle_gamma   90.00
#
_symmetry.space_group_name_H-M   'P 1'
#
loop_
_entity.id
_entity.type
_entity.pdbx_description
1 polymer ?
#
loop_
_entity_poly.entity_id
_entity_poly.type
_entity_poly.pdbx_seq_one_letter_code
_entity_poly.pdbx_strand_id
1 'polypeptide(L)'
;MLYRIDEIQLKKPTIWDKKWRLIMFDIPHNKKASRDALRAKLRQLDFYPLQKSVFVTPYPCEDEIDFIGSVFGVRSHILILSLPTFSEDGTWQNYFNLKKL
;
A
#
# COMPACT_ATOMS: atom_id res chain seq x y z
N MET A 1 -9.61 14.76 -12.50
CA MET A 1 -9.36 13.97 -11.27
C MET A 1 -8.80 12.59 -11.60
N LEU A 2 -9.41 11.85 -12.55
CA LEU A 2 -8.89 10.56 -13.04
C LEU A 2 -7.46 10.64 -13.59
N TYR A 3 -7.12 11.64 -14.41
CA TYR A 3 -5.73 11.83 -14.89
C TYR A 3 -4.66 11.83 -13.77
N ARG A 4 -5.02 12.35 -12.58
CA ARG A 4 -4.08 12.39 -11.44
C ARG A 4 -3.88 11.04 -10.75
N ILE A 5 -4.79 10.07 -10.93
CA ILE A 5 -4.60 8.72 -10.35
C ILE A 5 -3.66 7.86 -11.18
N ASP A 6 -3.49 8.16 -12.47
CA ASP A 6 -2.55 7.43 -13.33
C ASP A 6 -1.13 7.95 -13.19
N GLU A 7 -0.98 9.22 -12.79
CA GLU A 7 0.30 9.86 -12.49
C GLU A 7 0.79 9.64 -11.05
N ILE A 8 -0.04 9.08 -10.18
CA ILE A 8 0.35 8.87 -8.79
C ILE A 8 1.54 7.92 -8.70
N GLN A 9 2.52 8.29 -7.88
CA GLN A 9 3.70 7.49 -7.62
C GLN A 9 3.92 7.42 -6.12
N LEU A 10 4.34 6.25 -5.65
CA LEU A 10 4.78 6.09 -4.28
C LEU A 10 6.14 6.78 -4.13
N LYS A 11 6.23 7.76 -3.23
CA LYS A 11 7.50 8.40 -2.90
C LYS A 11 8.40 7.39 -2.19
N LYS A 12 9.49 7.00 -2.84
CA LYS A 12 10.49 6.09 -2.28
C LYS A 12 11.66 6.92 -1.75
N PRO A 13 11.68 7.29 -0.46
CA PRO A 13 12.79 8.07 0.09
C PRO A 13 14.11 7.30 -0.06
N THR A 14 15.20 8.03 -0.30
CA THR A 14 16.55 7.45 -0.42
C THR A 14 17.00 6.76 0.87
N ILE A 15 16.51 7.24 2.03
CA ILE A 15 16.79 6.67 3.35
C ILE A 15 15.49 6.07 3.89
N TRP A 16 15.52 4.77 4.18
CA TRP A 16 14.41 4.10 4.83
C TRP A 16 14.34 4.52 6.31
N ASP A 17 13.14 4.87 6.78
CA ASP A 17 12.89 5.28 8.17
C ASP A 17 12.72 4.09 9.14
N LYS A 18 13.05 2.88 8.69
CA LYS A 18 12.98 1.63 9.47
C LYS A 18 11.56 1.27 9.92
N LYS A 19 10.54 1.72 9.19
CA LYS A 19 9.14 1.33 9.43
C LYS A 19 8.55 0.61 8.23
N TRP A 20 7.76 -0.41 8.53
CA TRP A 20 6.88 -1.08 7.59
C TRP A 20 5.49 -0.49 7.69
N ARG A 21 4.83 -0.35 6.54
CA ARG A 21 3.45 0.09 6.41
C ARG A 21 2.64 -1.09 5.94
N LEU A 22 1.68 -1.49 6.76
CA LEU A 22 0.71 -2.51 6.42
C LEU A 22 -0.61 -1.85 6.04
N ILE A 23 -1.10 -2.15 4.84
CA ILE A 23 -2.33 -1.62 4.28
C ILE A 23 -3.33 -2.78 4.29
N MET A 24 -4.35 -2.65 5.14
CA MET A 24 -5.41 -3.64 5.29
C MET A 24 -6.73 -3.02 4.88
N PHE A 25 -7.59 -3.80 4.23
CA PHE A 25 -8.92 -3.29 3.90
C PHE A 25 -10.00 -4.36 3.96
N ASP A 26 -11.19 -3.96 4.39
CA ASP A 26 -12.39 -4.78 4.35
C ASP A 26 -13.50 -4.05 3.58
N ILE A 27 -13.50 -4.27 2.26
CA ILE A 27 -14.41 -3.59 1.34
C ILE A 27 -15.63 -4.48 1.07
N PRO A 28 -16.86 -3.99 1.33
CA PRO A 28 -18.10 -4.73 1.12
C PRO A 28 -18.23 -5.35 -0.27
N HIS A 29 -18.94 -6.48 -0.36
CA HIS A 29 -19.06 -7.25 -1.60
C HIS A 29 -19.68 -6.45 -2.75
N ASN A 30 -20.65 -5.58 -2.46
CA ASN A 30 -21.28 -4.69 -3.45
C ASN A 30 -20.31 -3.64 -4.04
N LYS A 31 -19.13 -3.43 -3.45
CA LYS A 31 -18.06 -2.55 -3.95
C LYS A 31 -16.89 -3.34 -4.58
N LYS A 32 -17.17 -4.51 -5.16
CA LYS A 32 -16.16 -5.38 -5.80
C LYS A 32 -15.25 -4.64 -6.79
N ALA A 33 -15.82 -3.79 -7.65
CA ALA A 33 -15.05 -3.04 -8.64
C ALA A 33 -14.01 -2.11 -7.98
N SER A 34 -14.42 -1.33 -6.97
CA SER A 34 -13.51 -0.46 -6.21
C SER A 34 -12.42 -1.25 -5.48
N ARG A 35 -12.76 -2.40 -4.90
CA ARG A 35 -11.78 -3.29 -4.25
C ARG A 35 -10.73 -3.81 -5.22
N ASP A 36 -11.17 -4.25 -6.40
CA ASP A 36 -10.27 -4.81 -7.40
C ASP A 36 -9.40 -3.70 -8.03
N ALA A 37 -9.95 -2.49 -8.22
CA ALA A 37 -9.20 -1.30 -8.64
C ALA A 37 -8.15 -0.87 -7.60
N LEU A 38 -8.49 -0.86 -6.31
CA LEU A 38 -7.52 -0.60 -5.22
C LEU A 38 -6.36 -1.60 -5.27
N ARG A 39 -6.67 -2.90 -5.34
CA ARG A 39 -5.64 -3.96 -5.44
C ARG A 39 -4.73 -3.76 -6.64
N ALA A 40 -5.30 -3.46 -7.81
CA ALA A 40 -4.52 -3.24 -9.02
C ALA A 40 -3.58 -2.03 -8.87
N LYS A 41 -4.09 -0.91 -8.33
CA LYS A 41 -3.30 0.31 -8.12
C LYS A 41 -2.20 0.11 -7.08
N LEU A 42 -2.45 -0.58 -5.97
CA LEU A 42 -1.40 -0.89 -4.98
C LEU A 42 -0.27 -1.74 -5.58
N ARG A 43 -0.60 -2.73 -6.41
CA ARG A 43 0.43 -3.51 -7.14
C ARG A 43 1.21 -2.65 -8.13
N GLN A 44 0.53 -1.75 -8.84
CA GLN A 44 1.19 -0.81 -9.77
C GLN A 44 2.17 0.11 -9.04
N LEU A 45 1.92 0.43 -7.76
CA LEU A 45 2.77 1.27 -6.91
C LEU A 45 3.84 0.48 -6.15
N ASP A 46 4.11 -0.76 -6.56
CA ASP A 46 5.09 -1.67 -5.96
C ASP A 46 4.81 -2.02 -4.48
N PHE A 47 3.55 -2.02 -4.04
CA PHE A 47 3.21 -2.62 -2.75
C PHE A 47 3.22 -4.14 -2.88
N TYR A 48 3.83 -4.81 -1.91
CA TYR A 48 3.89 -6.27 -1.90
C TYR A 48 2.57 -6.87 -1.38
N PRO A 49 1.90 -7.76 -2.12
CA PRO A 49 0.67 -8.40 -1.67
C PRO A 49 0.96 -9.56 -0.71
N LEU A 50 0.71 -9.38 0.59
CA LEU A 50 0.85 -10.46 1.58
C LEU A 50 -0.33 -11.43 1.56
N GLN A 51 -1.54 -10.88 1.42
CA GLN A 51 -2.79 -11.62 1.30
C GLN A 51 -3.75 -10.88 0.36
N LYS A 52 -4.94 -11.44 0.15
CA LYS A 52 -5.96 -10.83 -0.72
C LYS A 52 -6.25 -9.37 -0.34
N SER A 53 -6.34 -9.03 0.94
CA SER A 53 -6.66 -7.67 1.39
C SER A 53 -5.59 -7.05 2.29
N VAL A 54 -4.36 -7.55 2.18
CA VAL A 54 -3.24 -7.09 3.00
C VAL A 54 -2.04 -6.86 2.11
N PHE A 55 -1.52 -5.63 2.14
CA PHE A 55 -0.36 -5.18 1.38
C PHE A 55 0.67 -4.60 2.33
N VAL A 56 1.94 -4.65 1.93
CA VAL A 56 3.05 -4.09 2.71
C VAL A 56 3.97 -3.25 1.84
N THR A 57 4.50 -2.18 2.43
CA THR A 57 5.56 -1.36 1.83
C THR A 57 6.48 -0.81 2.93
N PRO A 58 7.79 -0.64 2.68
CA PRO A 58 8.68 0.04 3.60
C PRO A 58 8.59 1.57 3.50
N TYR A 59 7.83 2.10 2.54
CA TYR A 59 7.80 3.54 2.24
C TYR A 59 6.57 4.23 2.87
N PRO A 60 6.70 5.48 3.36
CA PRO A 60 5.55 6.31 3.70
C PRO A 60 4.55 6.36 2.54
N CYS A 61 3.25 6.23 2.84
CA CYS A 61 2.22 6.12 1.82
C CYS A 61 0.85 6.65 2.24
N GLU A 62 0.76 7.30 3.40
CA GLU A 62 -0.49 7.75 4.00
C GLU A 62 -1.26 8.68 3.05
N ASP A 63 -0.59 9.67 2.47
CA ASP A 63 -1.19 10.61 1.51
C ASP A 63 -1.68 9.90 0.23
N GLU A 64 -0.88 8.98 -0.31
CA GLU A 64 -1.24 8.24 -1.51
C GLU A 64 -2.44 7.30 -1.27
N ILE A 65 -2.46 6.59 -0.14
CA ILE A 65 -3.57 5.73 0.25
C ILE A 65 -4.84 6.55 0.52
N ASP A 66 -4.71 7.71 1.15
CA ASP A 66 -5.80 8.66 1.39
C ASP A 66 -6.42 9.11 0.07
N PHE A 67 -5.60 9.51 -0.89
CA PHE A 67 -6.04 9.92 -2.21
C PHE A 67 -6.68 8.77 -2.99
N ILE A 68 -6.01 7.62 -3.12
CA ILE A 68 -6.51 6.46 -3.88
C ILE A 68 -7.82 5.95 -3.29
N GLY A 69 -7.87 5.80 -1.97
CA GLY A 69 -9.07 5.37 -1.26
C GLY A 69 -10.25 6.33 -1.47
N SER A 70 -9.97 7.63 -1.55
CA SER A 70 -10.98 8.66 -1.81
C SER A 70 -11.49 8.60 -3.24
N VAL A 71 -10.60 8.49 -4.22
CA VAL A 71 -10.97 8.36 -5.66
C VAL A 71 -11.82 7.12 -5.90
N PHE A 72 -11.52 6.00 -5.24
CA PHE A 72 -12.29 4.76 -5.38
C PHE A 72 -13.50 4.65 -4.45
N GLY A 73 -13.77 5.65 -3.60
CA GLY A 73 -14.92 5.67 -2.68
C GLY A 73 -14.89 4.59 -1.60
N VAL A 74 -13.68 4.20 -1.16
CA VAL A 74 -13.43 3.12 -0.20
C VAL A 74 -12.52 3.51 0.95
N ARG A 75 -12.07 4.77 1.06
CA ARG A 75 -11.11 5.23 2.08
C ARG A 75 -11.45 4.81 3.52
N SER A 76 -12.73 4.86 3.90
CA SER A 76 -13.22 4.48 5.24
C SER A 76 -13.07 3.00 5.57
N HIS A 77 -12.73 2.16 4.58
CA HIS A 77 -12.56 0.71 4.72
C HIS A 77 -11.09 0.31 4.76
N ILE A 78 -10.17 1.29 4.72
CA ILE A 78 -8.73 1.07 4.67
C ILE A 78 -8.12 1.46 6.02
N LEU A 79 -7.32 0.54 6.56
CA LEU A 79 -6.48 0.72 7.74
C LEU A 79 -5.02 0.71 7.32
N ILE A 80 -4.24 1.64 7.90
CA ILE A 80 -2.80 1.72 7.71
C ILE A 80 -2.17 1.52 9.09
N LEU A 81 -1.25 0.55 9.18
CA LEU A 81 -0.47 0.28 10.39
C LEU A 81 1.00 0.59 10.09
N SER A 82 1.61 1.42 10.93
CA SER A 82 3.04 1.70 10.89
C SER A 82 3.75 0.94 12.00
N LEU A 83 4.64 0.02 11.63
CA LEU A 83 5.29 -0.92 12.56
C LEU A 83 6.82 -0.83 12.40
N PRO A 84 7.60 -0.77 13.49
CA PRO A 84 9.07 -0.74 13.41
C PRO A 84 9.66 -2.08 12.95
N THR A 85 8.98 -3.18 13.28
CA THR A 85 9.36 -4.54 12.89
C THR A 85 8.14 -5.25 12.33
N PHE A 86 8.36 -5.99 11.24
CA PHE A 86 7.29 -6.71 10.56
C PHE A 86 7.89 -7.94 9.87
N SER A 87 7.77 -9.08 10.58
CA SER A 87 8.31 -10.43 10.33
C SER A 87 9.80 -10.52 9.91
N GLU A 88 10.55 -11.30 10.68
CA GLU A 88 11.99 -11.51 10.47
C GLU A 88 12.28 -12.54 9.35
N ASP A 89 11.31 -13.41 9.03
CA ASP A 89 11.43 -14.51 8.05
C ASP A 89 10.64 -14.28 6.73
N GLY A 90 10.16 -13.06 6.49
CA GLY A 90 9.32 -12.73 5.34
C GLY A 90 10.07 -12.58 4.02
N THR A 91 9.61 -13.24 2.95
CA THR A 91 10.19 -13.17 1.59
C THR A 91 10.15 -11.77 0.95
N TRP A 92 9.32 -10.86 1.45
CA TRP A 92 9.11 -9.52 0.87
C TRP A 92 10.24 -8.54 1.14
N GLN A 93 11.13 -8.78 2.12
CA GLN A 93 12.29 -7.90 2.32
C GLN A 93 13.19 -7.86 1.08
N ASN A 94 13.35 -9.03 0.43
CA ASN A 94 14.09 -9.16 -0.83
C ASN A 94 13.41 -8.46 -2.00
N TYR A 95 12.07 -8.41 -2.01
CA TYR A 95 11.31 -7.71 -3.05
C TYR A 95 11.64 -6.20 -3.09
N PHE A 96 11.87 -5.59 -1.93
CA PHE A 96 12.17 -4.17 -1.82
C PHE A 96 13.66 -3.80 -1.92
N ASN A 97 14.56 -4.78 -2.00
CA ASN A 97 16.02 -4.57 -2.06
C ASN A 97 16.53 -3.58 -1.00
N LEU A 98 15.98 -3.62 0.21
CA LEU A 98 16.36 -2.69 1.27
C LEU A 98 17.82 -2.93 1.67
N LYS A 99 18.71 -1.99 1.33
CA LYS A 99 20.06 -1.98 1.89
C LYS A 99 19.93 -1.68 3.38
N LYS A 100 20.20 -2.69 4.22
CA LYS A 100 20.43 -2.46 5.65
C LYS A 100 21.69 -1.60 5.75
N LEU A 101 21.52 -0.31 6.10
CA LEU A 101 22.62 0.53 6.58
C LEU A 101 23.07 0.03 7.96
#